data_AF-A0A2M9KVD9-F1
#
_entry.id   AF-A0A2M9KVD9-F1
#
_cell.length_a   1.000
_cell.length_b   1.000
_cell.length_c   1.000
_cell.angle_alpha   90.00
_cell.angle_beta   90.00
_cell.angle_gamma   90.00
#
_symmetry.space_group_name_H-M   'P 1'
#
loop_
_entity.id
_entity.type
_entity.pdbx_description
1 polymer ?
#
loop_
_entity_poly.entity_id
_entity_poly.type
_entity_poly.pdbx_seq_one_letter_code
_entity_poly.pdbx_strand_id
1 'polypeptide(L)'
;MALARKGARRIVVDGVAYRWHVSRRRLCCDYEGHTLGYVAEHATHPGATLVVETGRPARLRPDLAPADLVLPREVATGIRTARARGWTPTEPGSPFTLQLSGIAPDQDS
;
A
#
# COMPACT_ATOMS: atom_id res chain seq x y z
N MET A 1 -5.01 14.53 -9.12
CA MET A 1 -5.05 13.22 -9.81
C MET A 1 -6.08 12.36 -9.09
N ALA A 2 -7.05 11.80 -9.79
CA ALA A 2 -8.02 10.86 -9.22
C ALA A 2 -7.59 9.43 -9.57
N LEU A 3 -7.44 8.56 -8.57
CA LEU A 3 -7.14 7.16 -8.82
C LEU A 3 -8.24 6.53 -9.70
N ALA A 4 -7.84 5.81 -10.74
CA ALA A 4 -8.77 5.04 -11.55
C ALA A 4 -9.49 4.00 -10.66
N ARG A 5 -10.82 4.02 -10.65
CA ARG A 5 -11.68 3.12 -9.83
C ARG A 5 -11.45 1.62 -10.09
N LYS A 6 -10.81 1.25 -11.20
CA LYS A 6 -10.66 -0.14 -11.64
C LYS A 6 -9.50 -0.81 -10.87
N GLY A 7 -9.82 -1.72 -9.96
CA GLY A 7 -8.84 -2.44 -9.12
C GLY A 7 -8.63 -1.84 -7.72
N ALA A 8 -9.35 -0.77 -7.37
CA ALA A 8 -9.34 -0.20 -6.03
C ALA A 8 -10.33 -0.92 -5.11
N ARG A 9 -9.82 -1.46 -4.00
CA ARG A 9 -10.60 -2.04 -2.89
C ARG A 9 -10.89 -0.97 -1.84
N ARG A 10 -12.00 -1.11 -1.11
CA ARG A 10 -12.36 -0.24 0.00
C ARG A 10 -12.11 -0.95 1.32
N ILE A 11 -11.59 -0.24 2.32
CA ILE A 11 -11.40 -0.73 3.68
C ILE A 11 -11.79 0.36 4.68
N VAL A 12 -12.30 -0.04 5.85
CA VAL A 12 -12.53 0.88 6.97
C VAL A 12 -11.48 0.59 8.04
N VAL A 13 -10.72 1.61 8.42
CA VAL A 13 -9.68 1.53 9.45
C VAL A 13 -10.00 2.59 10.49
N ASP A 14 -10.19 2.17 11.74
CA ASP A 14 -10.52 3.05 12.87
C ASP A 14 -11.72 3.97 12.60
N GLY A 15 -12.75 3.44 11.92
CA GLY A 15 -13.96 4.18 11.55
C GLY A 15 -13.84 5.09 10.33
N VAL A 16 -12.64 5.20 9.72
CA VAL A 16 -12.40 6.02 8.53
C VAL A 16 -12.34 5.14 7.28
N ALA A 17 -13.05 5.53 6.23
CA ALA A 17 -13.10 4.78 4.98
C ALA A 17 -11.95 5.18 4.05
N TYR A 18 -11.20 4.18 3.60
CA TYR A 18 -10.08 4.32 2.67
C TYR A 18 -10.32 3.52 1.39
N ARG A 19 -9.74 3.98 0.29
CA ARG A 19 -9.60 3.24 -0.96
C ARG A 19 -8.14 2.89 -1.17
N TRP A 20 -7.86 1.68 -1.60
CA TRP A 20 -6.51 1.23 -1.85
C TRP A 20 -6.43 0.31 -3.05
N HIS A 21 -5.29 0.29 -3.73
CA HIS A 21 -5.01 -0.65 -4.81
C HIS A 21 -3.56 -1.08 -4.77
N VAL A 22 -3.27 -2.28 -5.25
CA VAL A 22 -1.90 -2.78 -5.35
C VAL A 22 -1.22 -2.14 -6.55
N SER A 23 -0.06 -1.56 -6.31
CA SER A 23 0.78 -0.95 -7.33
C SER A 23 2.10 -1.68 -7.42
N ARG A 24 2.50 -2.02 -8.65
CA ARG A 24 3.83 -2.57 -8.92
C ARG A 24 4.76 -1.41 -9.17
N ARG A 25 5.41 -0.91 -8.12
CA ARG A 25 6.38 0.18 -8.24
C ARG A 25 7.73 -0.41 -8.63
N ARG A 26 8.37 0.18 -9.64
CA ARG A 26 9.80 -0.02 -9.87
C ARG A 26 10.52 0.77 -8.79
N LEU A 27 11.30 0.12 -7.94
CA LEU A 27 12.30 0.85 -7.17
C LEU A 27 13.31 1.32 -8.22
N CYS A 28 13.39 2.63 -8.43
CA CYS A 28 14.43 3.18 -9.29
C CYS A 28 15.76 2.84 -8.61
N CYS A 29 16.68 2.25 -9.38
CA CYS A 29 18.07 1.94 -9.04
C CYS A 29 18.46 0.53 -8.57
N ASP A 30 17.59 -0.48 -8.56
CA ASP A 30 18.05 -1.89 -8.49
C ASP A 30 17.49 -2.72 -9.64
N TYR A 31 18.41 -3.32 -10.41
CA TYR A 31 18.17 -4.04 -11.65
C TYR A 31 17.46 -5.40 -11.44
N GLU A 32 17.11 -5.76 -10.20
CA GLU A 32 16.57 -7.08 -9.87
C GLU A 32 15.35 -7.00 -8.93
N GLY A 33 14.20 -6.63 -9.48
CA GLY A 33 12.93 -7.00 -8.86
C GLY A 33 11.92 -5.87 -8.80
N HIS A 34 10.79 -6.11 -9.45
CA HIS A 34 9.57 -5.39 -9.10
C HIS A 34 9.25 -5.70 -7.63
N THR A 35 9.07 -4.70 -6.77
CA THR A 35 8.58 -4.92 -5.41
C THR A 35 7.08 -4.70 -5.36
N LEU A 36 6.42 -5.46 -4.49
CA LEU A 36 4.99 -5.32 -4.26
C LEU A 36 4.76 -4.12 -3.35
N GLY A 37 3.92 -3.19 -3.79
CA GLY A 37 3.45 -2.07 -2.99
C GLY A 37 1.95 -1.88 -3.14
N TYR A 38 1.39 -1.01 -2.32
CA TYR A 38 0.02 -0.56 -2.47
C TYR A 38 -0.10 0.92 -2.21
N VAL A 39 -1.10 1.54 -2.82
CA VAL A 39 -1.42 2.94 -2.61
C VAL A 39 -2.78 3.01 -1.93
N ALA A 40 -2.91 3.85 -0.90
CA ALA A 40 -4.14 4.13 -0.19
C ALA A 40 -4.46 5.63 -0.17
N GLU A 41 -5.73 5.96 -0.22
CA GLU A 41 -6.25 7.33 -0.14
C GLU A 41 -7.57 7.35 0.65
N HIS A 42 -7.99 8.52 1.12
CA HIS A 42 -9.29 8.68 1.76
C HIS A 42 -10.42 8.45 0.75
N ALA A 43 -11.44 7.65 1.12
CA ALA A 43 -12.50 7.26 0.19
C ALA A 43 -13.45 8.41 -0.18
N THR A 44 -13.60 9.40 0.72
CA THR A 44 -14.58 10.50 0.59
C THR A 44 -13.94 11.84 0.26
N HIS A 45 -12.70 12.05 0.68
CA HIS A 45 -11.98 13.35 0.62
C HIS A 45 -10.52 13.09 0.24
N PRO A 46 -10.23 12.75 -1.03
CA PRO A 46 -8.88 12.41 -1.45
C PRO A 46 -7.97 13.65 -1.34
N GLY A 47 -7.10 13.67 -0.33
CA GLY A 47 -6.07 14.70 -0.11
C GLY A 47 -4.68 14.14 -0.43
N ALA A 48 -4.00 13.60 0.58
CA ALA A 48 -2.69 12.99 0.44
C ALA A 48 -2.79 11.46 0.25
N THR A 49 -2.13 10.93 -0.77
CA THR A 49 -2.04 9.49 -1.01
C THR A 49 -0.91 8.87 -0.18
N LEU A 50 -1.18 7.75 0.47
CA LEU A 50 -0.18 6.89 1.10
C LEU A 50 0.34 5.89 0.08
N VAL A 51 1.66 5.82 -0.09
CA VAL A 51 2.33 4.79 -0.89
C VAL A 51 3.08 3.88 0.06
N VAL A 52 2.70 2.61 0.13
CA VAL A 52 3.35 1.61 0.95
C VAL A 52 4.14 0.65 0.08
N GLU A 53 5.41 0.47 0.43
CA GLU A 53 6.31 -0.48 -0.21
C GLU A 53 6.60 -1.61 0.78
N THR A 54 6.31 -2.86 0.40
CA THR A 54 6.46 -4.01 1.31
C THR A 54 7.81 -4.71 1.21
N GLY A 55 8.66 -4.30 0.27
CA GLY A 55 9.94 -4.96 -0.04
C GLY A 55 9.81 -6.38 -0.59
N ARG A 56 8.60 -6.97 -0.62
CA ARG A 56 8.38 -8.31 -1.14
C ARG A 56 8.63 -8.33 -2.66
N PRO A 57 9.40 -9.29 -3.18
CA PRO A 57 9.56 -9.44 -4.61
C PRO A 57 8.19 -9.73 -5.23
N ALA A 58 7.80 -8.95 -6.22
CA ALA A 58 6.60 -9.17 -7.02
C ALA A 58 6.76 -10.35 -7.99
N ARG A 59 7.62 -11.34 -7.67
CA ARG A 59 7.59 -12.68 -8.25
C ARG A 59 6.27 -13.32 -7.83
N LEU A 60 5.21 -12.87 -8.48
CA LEU A 60 3.90 -13.48 -8.43
C LEU A 60 4.07 -14.94 -8.83
N ARG A 61 3.47 -15.85 -8.06
CA ARG A 61 3.04 -17.10 -8.67
C ARG A 61 2.06 -16.71 -9.79
N PRO A 62 2.16 -17.31 -10.99
CA PRO A 62 1.37 -16.89 -12.16
C PRO A 62 -0.15 -17.04 -11.97
N ASP A 63 -0.59 -17.71 -10.91
CA ASP A 63 -1.98 -17.98 -10.54
C ASP A 63 -2.62 -16.94 -9.61
N LEU A 64 -1.84 -16.09 -8.93
CA LEU A 64 -2.36 -15.16 -7.91
C LEU A 64 -2.46 -13.74 -8.44
N ALA A 65 -3.61 -13.08 -8.27
CA ALA A 65 -3.70 -11.66 -8.58
C ALA A 65 -2.86 -10.85 -7.58
N PRO A 66 -2.22 -9.74 -8.00
CA PRO A 66 -1.44 -8.88 -7.08
C PRO A 66 -2.25 -8.40 -5.87
N ALA A 67 -3.56 -8.20 -6.06
CA ALA A 67 -4.49 -7.79 -5.02
C ALA A 67 -4.74 -8.87 -3.94
N ASP A 68 -4.40 -10.12 -4.22
CA ASP A 68 -4.52 -11.24 -3.29
C ASP A 68 -3.22 -11.48 -2.51
N LEU A 69 -2.11 -10.87 -2.96
CA LEU A 69 -0.84 -10.89 -2.23
C LEU A 69 -0.76 -9.86 -1.10
N VAL A 70 -1.57 -8.78 -1.17
CA VAL A 70 -1.66 -7.77 -0.11
C VAL A 70 -2.95 -8.00 0.66
N LEU A 71 -2.83 -8.34 1.94
CA LEU A 71 -3.98 -8.67 2.75
C LEU A 71 -4.61 -7.39 3.33
N PRO A 72 -5.96 -7.28 3.41
CA PRO A 72 -6.62 -6.10 3.99
C PRO A 72 -6.10 -5.75 5.40
N ARG A 73 -5.71 -6.75 6.19
CA ARG A 73 -5.09 -6.53 7.52
C ARG A 73 -3.74 -5.81 7.45
N GLU A 74 -2.93 -6.07 6.42
CA GLU A 74 -1.64 -5.41 6.21
C GLU A 74 -1.85 -3.97 5.79
N VAL A 75 -2.88 -3.72 4.97
CA VAL A 75 -3.31 -2.37 4.58
C VAL A 75 -3.76 -1.59 5.79
N ALA A 76 -4.58 -2.19 6.67
CA ALA A 76 -5.03 -1.56 7.90
C ALA A 76 -3.85 -1.20 8.81
N THR A 77 -2.89 -2.11 8.98
CA THR A 77 -1.67 -1.84 9.76
C THR A 77 -0.82 -0.74 9.14
N GLY A 78 -0.60 -0.74 7.81
CA GLY A 78 0.16 0.31 7.14
C GLY A 78 -0.51 1.68 7.25
N ILE A 79 -1.83 1.76 7.12
CA ILE A 79 -2.61 2.98 7.33
C ILE A 79 -2.43 3.50 8.76
N ARG A 80 -2.57 2.64 9.78
CA ARG A 80 -2.34 3.03 11.18
C ARG A 80 -0.92 3.54 11.42
N THR A 81 0.08 2.83 10.89
CA THR A 81 1.49 3.25 11.00
C THR A 81 1.74 4.57 10.32
N ALA A 82 1.19 4.78 9.11
CA ALA A 82 1.33 6.05 8.40
C ALA A 82 0.69 7.20 9.17
N ARG A 83 -0.52 7.01 9.72
CA ARG A 83 -1.18 8.01 10.57
C ARG A 83 -0.35 8.32 11.82
N ALA A 84 0.20 7.30 12.48
CA ALA A 84 1.10 7.49 13.63
C ALA A 84 2.39 8.26 13.26
N ARG A 85 2.83 8.18 12.01
CA ARG A 85 3.98 8.92 11.47
C ARG A 85 3.61 10.30 10.88
N GLY A 86 2.37 10.76 11.05
CA GLY A 86 1.94 12.09 10.63
C GLY A 86 1.27 12.16 9.25
N TRP A 87 0.89 11.03 8.64
CA TRP A 87 0.12 11.07 7.40
C TRP A 87 -1.33 11.56 7.66
N THR A 88 -1.68 12.70 7.05
CA THR A 88 -3.03 13.27 7.04
C THR A 88 -3.74 12.98 5.70
N PRO A 89 -4.67 12.01 5.65
CA PRO A 89 -5.27 11.55 4.39
C PRO A 89 -6.26 12.56 3.75
N THR A 90 -6.75 13.52 4.53
CA THR A 90 -7.73 14.54 4.10
C THR A 90 -7.09 15.85 3.68
N GLU A 91 -5.82 16.09 4.01
CA GLU A 91 -5.12 17.32 3.64
C GLU A 91 -4.44 17.14 2.28
N PRO A 92 -4.53 18.14 1.37
CA PRO A 92 -3.77 18.09 0.13
C PRO A 92 -2.28 18.21 0.45
N GLY A 93 -1.49 17.24 -0.01
CA GLY A 93 -0.07 17.18 0.29
C GLY A 93 0.68 16.20 -0.60
N SER A 94 2.01 16.21 -0.45
CA SER A 94 2.87 15.26 -1.15
C SER A 94 2.54 13.82 -0.77
N PRO A 95 2.68 12.85 -1.70
CA PRO A 95 2.47 11.44 -1.39
C PRO A 95 3.35 11.00 -0.21
N PHE A 96 2.73 10.43 0.82
CA PHE A 96 3.45 9.92 1.98
C PHE A 96 3.97 8.52 1.65
N THR A 97 5.29 8.33 1.59
CA THR A 97 5.88 7.02 1.28
C THR A 97 6.27 6.31 2.58
N LEU A 98 5.78 5.09 2.76
CA LEU A 98 6.10 4.22 3.89
C LEU A 98 6.76 2.95 3.35
N GLN A 99 8.01 2.71 3.76
CA GLN A 99 8.64 1.41 3.55
C GLN A 99 8.33 0.51 4.75
N LEU A 100 7.49 -0.49 4.53
CA LEU A 100 7.37 -1.65 5.39
C LEU A 100 8.54 -2.57 5.01
N SER A 101 9.74 -2.23 5.49
CA SER A 101 10.88 -3.15 5.50
C SER A 101 10.36 -4.42 6.17
N GLY A 102 10.31 -5.51 5.40
CA GLY A 102 9.51 -6.67 5.74
C GLY A 102 9.66 -7.06 7.20
N ILE A 103 8.53 -7.29 7.86
CA ILE A 103 8.48 -8.47 8.73
C ILE A 103 8.90 -9.59 7.79
N ALA A 104 10.16 -10.00 7.87
CA ALA A 104 10.64 -11.20 7.21
C ALA A 104 9.59 -12.28 7.51
N PRO A 105 9.13 -13.07 6.53
CA PRO A 105 8.47 -14.30 6.91
C PRO A 105 9.47 -15.00 7.83
N ASP A 106 9.08 -15.21 9.08
CA ASP A 106 9.85 -15.98 10.03
C ASP A 106 10.31 -17.23 9.27
N GLN A 107 11.61 -17.30 8.99
CA GLN A 107 12.24 -18.48 8.43
C GLN A 107 12.35 -19.42 9.63
N ASP A 108 11.23 -20.02 10.02
CA ASP A 108 11.24 -21.01 11.07
C ASP A 108 11.65 -22.35 10.44
N SER A 109 12.93 -22.65 10.65
CA SER A 109 13.71 -23.90 10.64
C SER A 109 13.18 -25.13 9.91
#